data_AF-I4W8B3-F1
#
_entry.id   AF-I4W8B3-F1
#
_cell.length_a   1.000
_cell.length_b   1.000
_cell.length_c   1.000
_cell.angle_alpha   90.00
_cell.angle_beta   90.00
_cell.angle_gamma   90.00
#
_symmetry.space_group_name_H-M   'P 1'
#
loop_
_entity.id
_entity.type
_entity.pdbx_description
1 polymer ?
#
loop_
_entity_poly.entity_id
_entity_poly.type
_entity_poly.pdbx_seq_one_letter_code
_entity_poly.pdbx_strand_id
1 'polypeptide(L)'
;MLHRLRGYVVEACIAPLRGQRARLETAPRDLLQKLLAQPGASAAATAQTPRWAQLVMNIGRGVLDLRERMQVAPPPAVLSEPLQHDALPRLAELFERPGPGTHARALASLDEAMRIAVMDAPPGRRPLLIQLHLLRTQLRDAAYTLGGERLPPA
;
A
#
# COMPACT_ATOMS: atom_id res chain seq x y z
N MET A 1 -15.31 5.38 6.44
CA MET A 1 -14.26 4.99 7.42
C MET A 1 -13.14 4.13 6.84
N LEU A 2 -13.46 3.07 6.07
CA LEU A 2 -12.47 2.39 5.23
C LEU A 2 -11.69 3.40 4.35
N HIS A 3 -12.39 4.43 3.85
CA HIS A 3 -11.79 5.58 3.19
C HIS A 3 -10.64 6.26 3.98
N ARG A 4 -10.76 6.43 5.31
CA ARG A 4 -9.69 7.01 6.15
C ARG A 4 -8.46 6.11 6.23
N LEU A 5 -8.68 4.79 6.39
CA LEU A 5 -7.57 3.83 6.43
C LEU A 5 -6.82 3.77 5.09
N ARG A 6 -7.55 3.76 3.98
CA ARG A 6 -6.94 3.87 2.65
C ARG A 6 -6.23 5.21 2.44
N GLY A 7 -6.77 6.30 2.99
CA GLY A 7 -6.16 7.61 2.97
C GLY A 7 -4.73 7.65 3.53
N TYR A 8 -4.43 6.86 4.56
CA TYR A 8 -3.05 6.75 5.06
C TYR A 8 -2.10 6.06 4.08
N VAL A 9 -2.59 5.14 3.24
CA VAL A 9 -1.77 4.55 2.17
C VAL A 9 -1.57 5.54 1.03
N VAL A 10 -2.59 6.33 0.68
CA VAL A 10 -2.45 7.45 -0.26
C VAL A 10 -1.36 8.40 0.22
N GLU A 11 -1.42 8.84 1.48
CA GLU A 11 -0.40 9.69 2.09
C GLU A 11 0.98 9.03 2.10
N ALA A 12 1.07 7.73 2.43
CA ALA A 12 2.32 6.98 2.36
C ALA A 12 2.91 6.93 0.95
N CYS A 13 2.10 6.98 -0.10
CA CYS A 13 2.56 7.01 -1.49
C CYS A 13 3.09 8.39 -1.89
N ILE A 14 2.36 9.47 -1.59
CA ILE A 14 2.59 10.77 -2.24
C ILE A 14 3.03 11.91 -1.30
N ALA A 15 2.74 11.83 0.00
CA ALA A 15 3.07 12.91 0.92
C ALA A 15 4.58 12.98 1.23
N PRO A 16 5.14 14.12 1.67
CA PRO A 16 6.53 14.20 2.12
C PRO A 16 6.84 13.15 3.19
N LEU A 17 7.98 12.45 3.08
CA LEU A 17 8.28 11.25 3.86
C LEU A 17 8.42 11.51 5.37
N ARG A 18 8.88 12.71 5.75
CA ARG A 18 9.11 13.10 7.15
C ARG A 18 7.83 12.94 7.98
N GLY A 19 7.88 12.09 9.00
CA GLY A 19 6.78 11.87 9.94
C GLY A 19 5.69 10.90 9.46
N GLN A 20 5.73 10.42 8.21
CA GLN A 20 4.69 9.52 7.68
C GLN A 20 4.68 8.15 8.33
N ARG A 21 5.85 7.62 8.72
CA ARG A 21 5.94 6.36 9.46
C ARG A 21 5.20 6.41 10.78
N ALA A 22 5.50 7.42 11.60
CA ALA A 22 4.82 7.60 12.88
C ALA A 22 3.30 7.78 12.70
N ARG A 23 2.88 8.55 11.69
CA ARG A 23 1.46 8.76 11.38
C ARG A 23 0.77 7.45 10.97
N LEU A 24 1.40 6.68 10.08
CA LEU A 24 0.88 5.39 9.62
C LEU A 24 0.83 4.37 10.76
N GLU A 25 1.76 4.37 11.70
CA GLU A 25 1.78 3.37 12.77
C GLU A 25 0.75 3.62 13.87
N THR A 26 0.42 4.88 14.14
CA THR A 26 -0.45 5.28 15.25
C THR A 26 -1.91 5.45 14.83
N ALA A 27 -2.17 6.29 13.82
CA ALA A 27 -3.54 6.73 13.52
C ALA A 27 -4.49 5.61 13.05
N PRO A 28 -4.03 4.59 12.31
CA PRO A 28 -4.82 3.40 11.97
C PRO A 28 -5.15 2.50 13.17
N ARG A 29 -4.23 2.36 14.14
CA ARG A 29 -4.50 1.57 15.36
C ARG A 29 -5.55 2.23 16.21
N ASP A 30 -5.45 3.54 16.42
CA ASP A 30 -6.44 4.31 17.19
C ASP A 30 -7.83 4.21 16.54
N LEU A 31 -7.88 4.26 15.20
CA LEU A 31 -9.12 4.10 14.45
C LEU A 31 -9.71 2.70 14.59
N LEU A 32 -8.87 1.65 14.56
CA LEU A 32 -9.30 0.27 14.77
C LEU A 32 -9.79 0.03 16.20
N GLN A 33 -9.12 0.59 17.22
CA GLN A 33 -9.55 0.50 18.61
C GLN A 33 -10.90 1.16 18.83
N LYS A 34 -11.10 2.37 18.30
CA LYS A 34 -12.40 3.07 18.34
C LYS A 34 -13.52 2.28 17.70
N LEU A 35 -13.19 1.43 16.74
CA LEU A 35 -14.17 0.61 16.04
C LEU A 35 -14.60 -0.63 16.79
N LEU A 36 -13.62 -1.36 17.31
CA LEU A 36 -13.89 -2.56 18.10
C LEU A 36 -14.66 -2.23 19.38
N ALA A 37 -14.59 -0.98 19.84
CA ALA A 37 -15.35 -0.48 20.98
C ALA A 37 -16.80 -0.02 20.66
N GLN A 38 -17.24 -0.01 19.39
CA GLN A 38 -18.61 0.42 19.05
C GLN A 38 -19.67 -0.64 19.39
N PRO A 39 -20.69 -0.31 20.20
CA PRO A 39 -21.81 -1.21 20.48
C PRO A 39 -22.62 -1.48 19.21
N GLY A 40 -22.97 -2.75 18.93
CA GLY A 40 -23.87 -3.12 17.83
C GLY A 40 -23.21 -3.55 16.51
N ALA A 41 -21.87 -3.64 16.45
CA ALA A 41 -21.19 -4.18 15.27
C ALA A 41 -21.50 -5.68 15.09
N SER A 42 -22.03 -6.06 13.92
CA SER A 42 -22.26 -7.47 13.54
C SER A 42 -20.94 -8.26 13.57
N ALA A 43 -20.92 -9.43 14.22
CA ALA A 43 -19.74 -10.28 14.35
C ALA A 43 -19.01 -10.59 13.02
N ALA A 44 -19.76 -10.69 11.91
CA ALA A 44 -19.19 -10.92 10.57
C ALA A 44 -18.48 -9.67 10.00
N ALA A 45 -19.01 -8.47 10.28
CA ALA A 45 -18.34 -7.20 9.96
C ALA A 45 -17.10 -7.01 10.85
N THR A 46 -17.15 -7.48 12.10
CA THR A 46 -16.05 -7.39 13.08
C THR A 46 -14.87 -8.31 12.75
N ALA A 47 -15.07 -9.45 12.09
CA ALA A 47 -13.97 -10.37 11.74
C ALA A 47 -13.20 -10.00 10.46
N GLN A 48 -13.89 -9.41 9.47
CA GLN A 48 -13.28 -9.04 8.18
C GLN A 48 -12.54 -7.69 8.24
N THR A 49 -13.02 -6.78 9.09
CA THR A 49 -12.44 -5.43 9.26
C THR A 49 -10.98 -5.44 9.72
N PRO A 50 -10.56 -6.24 10.73
CA PRO A 50 -9.16 -6.32 11.17
C PRO A 50 -8.24 -6.87 10.10
N ARG A 51 -8.68 -7.90 9.36
CA ARG A 51 -7.90 -8.50 8.27
C ARG A 51 -7.65 -7.50 7.14
N TRP A 52 -8.70 -6.78 6.75
CA TRP A 52 -8.58 -5.72 5.75
C TRP A 52 -7.70 -4.57 6.25
N ALA A 53 -7.88 -4.12 7.50
CA ALA A 53 -7.07 -3.04 8.08
C ALA A 53 -5.59 -3.43 8.14
N GLN A 54 -5.29 -4.68 8.54
CA GLN A 54 -3.93 -5.21 8.55
C GLN A 54 -3.30 -5.22 7.15
N LEU A 55 -4.06 -5.61 6.13
CA LEU A 55 -3.57 -5.62 4.76
C LEU A 55 -3.21 -4.22 4.25
N VAL A 56 -4.12 -3.25 4.44
CA VAL A 56 -3.92 -1.84 4.08
C VAL A 56 -2.69 -1.28 4.79
N MET A 57 -2.52 -1.62 6.07
CA MET A 57 -1.36 -1.22 6.88
C MET A 57 -0.05 -1.83 6.41
N ASN A 58 -0.06 -3.11 6.03
CA ASN A 58 1.11 -3.79 5.51
C ASN A 58 1.55 -3.18 4.18
N ILE A 59 0.61 -2.83 3.31
CA ILE A 59 0.91 -2.16 2.04
C ILE A 59 1.44 -0.75 2.28
N GLY A 60 0.80 0.04 3.15
CA GLY A 60 1.30 1.38 3.50
C GLY A 60 2.72 1.35 4.06
N ARG A 61 3.04 0.37 4.92
CA ARG A 61 4.39 0.19 5.48
C ARG A 61 5.37 -0.21 4.38
N GLY A 62 4.96 -1.13 3.52
CA GLY A 62 5.78 -1.56 2.39
C GLY A 62 6.14 -0.41 1.45
N VAL A 63 5.21 0.53 1.24
CA VAL A 63 5.43 1.75 0.46
C VAL A 63 6.42 2.68 1.16
N LEU A 64 6.29 2.90 2.47
CA LEU A 64 7.25 3.73 3.22
C LEU A 64 8.65 3.12 3.20
N ASP A 65 8.78 1.81 3.43
CA ASP A 65 10.05 1.10 3.37
C ASP A 65 10.69 1.26 1.97
N LEU A 66 9.90 1.19 0.90
CA LEU A 66 10.36 1.42 -0.48
C LEU A 66 10.91 2.84 -0.64
N ARG A 67 10.14 3.85 -0.23
CA ARG A 67 10.50 5.26 -0.36
C ARG A 67 11.72 5.63 0.48
N GLU A 68 11.81 5.12 1.71
CA GLU A 68 12.97 5.30 2.60
C GLU A 68 14.23 4.69 2.00
N ARG A 69 14.14 3.48 1.42
CA ARG A 69 15.26 2.85 0.72
C ARG A 69 15.72 3.67 -0.48
N MET A 70 14.80 4.23 -1.25
CA MET A 70 15.11 5.13 -2.37
C MET A 70 15.78 6.43 -1.91
N GLN A 71 15.55 6.90 -0.68
CA GLN A 71 16.26 8.06 -0.13
C GLN A 71 17.68 7.70 0.34
N VAL A 72 17.84 6.55 1.01
CA VAL A 72 19.13 6.11 1.55
C VAL A 72 20.08 5.66 0.44
N ALA A 73 19.56 4.95 -0.56
CA ALA A 73 20.32 4.44 -1.70
C ALA A 73 19.51 4.70 -2.99
N PRO A 74 19.61 5.91 -3.57
CA PRO A 74 18.86 6.27 -4.77
C PRO A 74 19.13 5.31 -5.93
N PRO A 75 18.09 4.70 -6.53
CA PRO A 75 18.25 3.96 -7.76
C PRO A 75 18.51 4.93 -8.93
N PRO A 76 19.07 4.46 -10.06
CA PRO A 76 19.25 5.28 -11.26
C PRO A 76 17.91 5.78 -11.79
N ALA A 77 17.97 6.84 -12.59
CA ALA A 77 16.82 7.47 -13.24
C ALA A 77 15.88 6.46 -13.90
N VAL A 78 16.43 5.46 -14.61
CA VAL A 78 15.66 4.42 -15.31
C VAL A 78 14.69 3.65 -14.40
N LEU A 79 14.97 3.55 -13.10
CA LEU A 79 14.10 2.91 -12.11
C LEU A 79 13.43 3.92 -11.18
N SER A 80 14.13 5.00 -10.78
CA SER A 80 13.58 6.00 -9.88
C SER A 80 12.40 6.76 -10.51
N GLU A 81 12.46 7.09 -11.80
CA GLU A 81 11.39 7.79 -12.51
C GLU A 81 10.10 6.96 -12.60
N PRO A 82 10.09 5.70 -13.09
CA PRO A 82 8.90 4.87 -13.06
C PRO A 82 8.32 4.67 -11.65
N LEU A 83 9.18 4.52 -10.63
CA LEU A 83 8.70 4.37 -9.25
C LEU A 83 8.00 5.64 -8.76
N GLN A 84 8.58 6.81 -8.99
CA GLN A 84 8.06 8.08 -8.49
C GLN A 84 6.88 8.61 -9.29
N HIS A 85 6.86 8.41 -10.61
CA HIS A 85 5.90 9.05 -11.51
C HIS A 85 4.86 8.10 -12.07
N ASP A 86 4.98 6.80 -11.82
CA ASP A 86 3.99 5.80 -12.24
C ASP A 86 3.53 4.90 -11.08
N ALA A 87 4.44 4.13 -10.46
CA ALA A 87 4.04 3.12 -9.48
C ALA A 87 3.42 3.70 -8.20
N LEU A 88 4.07 4.70 -7.58
CA LEU A 88 3.53 5.35 -6.38
C LEU A 88 2.20 6.09 -6.64
N PRO A 89 2.05 6.88 -7.72
CA PRO A 89 0.76 7.48 -8.08
C PRO A 89 -0.35 6.45 -8.34
N ARG A 90 -0.07 5.33 -9.03
CA ARG A 90 -1.09 4.30 -9.30
C ARG A 90 -1.51 3.54 -8.04
N LEU A 91 -0.57 3.30 -7.13
CA LEU A 91 -0.92 2.77 -5.81
C LEU A 91 -1.82 3.75 -5.06
N ALA A 92 -1.50 5.05 -5.06
CA ALA A 92 -2.36 6.06 -4.47
C ALA A 92 -3.77 6.06 -5.09
N GLU A 93 -3.87 6.03 -6.43
CA GLU A 93 -5.14 5.97 -7.17
C GLU A 93 -5.97 4.73 -6.77
N LEU A 94 -5.34 3.58 -6.62
CA LEU A 94 -6.02 2.36 -6.16
C LEU A 94 -6.62 2.52 -4.77
N PHE A 95 -5.89 3.10 -3.81
CA PHE A 95 -6.39 3.24 -2.45
C PHE A 95 -7.42 4.38 -2.33
N GLU A 96 -7.33 5.40 -3.16
CA GLU A 96 -8.34 6.44 -3.27
C GLU A 96 -9.65 5.88 -3.87
N ARG A 97 -9.55 5.15 -4.98
CA ARG A 97 -10.67 4.59 -5.74
C ARG A 97 -10.44 3.10 -6.05
N PRO A 98 -10.72 2.19 -5.10
CA PRO A 98 -10.53 0.77 -5.34
C PRO A 98 -11.42 0.25 -6.45
N GLY A 99 -10.85 -0.56 -7.34
CA GLY A 99 -11.57 -1.24 -8.39
C GLY A 99 -10.65 -2.12 -9.22
N PRO A 100 -11.20 -3.05 -10.03
CA PRO A 100 -10.39 -3.95 -10.84
C PRO A 100 -9.42 -3.22 -11.78
N GLY A 101 -9.86 -2.10 -12.37
CA GLY A 101 -9.03 -1.31 -13.29
C GLY A 101 -7.91 -0.51 -12.61
N THR A 102 -8.13 0.05 -11.42
CA THR A 102 -7.06 0.70 -10.64
C THR A 102 -6.09 -0.32 -10.07
N HIS A 103 -6.59 -1.50 -9.69
CA HIS A 103 -5.79 -2.62 -9.21
C HIS A 103 -4.84 -3.16 -10.29
N ALA A 104 -5.37 -3.45 -11.48
CA ALA A 104 -4.58 -3.93 -12.60
C ALA A 104 -3.48 -2.95 -13.01
N ARG A 105 -3.80 -1.64 -13.04
CA ARG A 105 -2.81 -0.59 -13.35
C ARG A 105 -1.72 -0.48 -12.29
N ALA A 106 -2.07 -0.49 -11.01
CA ALA A 106 -1.08 -0.49 -9.92
C ALA A 106 -0.17 -1.73 -9.97
N LEU A 107 -0.74 -2.91 -10.23
CA LEU A 107 0.04 -4.14 -10.35
C LEU A 107 0.98 -4.11 -11.56
N ALA A 108 0.50 -3.66 -12.73
CA ALA A 108 1.31 -3.54 -13.94
C ALA A 108 2.51 -2.59 -13.74
N SER A 109 2.32 -1.46 -13.06
CA SER A 109 3.42 -0.54 -12.77
C SER A 109 4.48 -1.10 -11.83
N LEU A 110 4.07 -1.92 -10.85
CA LEU A 110 5.01 -2.64 -9.99
C LEU A 110 5.75 -3.76 -10.75
N ASP A 111 5.05 -4.50 -11.62
CA ASP A 111 5.65 -5.51 -12.48
C ASP A 111 6.72 -4.89 -13.40
N GLU A 112 6.44 -3.72 -13.98
CA GLU A 112 7.38 -3.00 -14.83
C GLU A 112 8.60 -2.49 -14.04
N ALA A 113 8.38 -1.86 -12.88
CA ALA A 113 9.47 -1.42 -12.02
C ALA A 113 10.35 -2.61 -11.56
N MET A 114 9.75 -3.76 -11.26
CA MET A 114 10.49 -4.99 -10.96
C MET A 114 11.32 -5.47 -12.14
N ARG A 115 10.75 -5.47 -13.36
CA ARG A 115 11.46 -5.86 -14.58
C ARG A 115 12.69 -5.00 -14.81
N ILE A 116 12.54 -3.67 -14.71
CA ILE A 116 13.65 -2.72 -14.82
C ILE A 116 14.68 -2.98 -13.72
N ALA A 117 14.23 -3.14 -12.48
CA ALA A 117 15.12 -3.36 -11.34
C ALA A 117 15.93 -4.65 -11.47
N VAL A 118 15.39 -5.71 -12.08
CA VAL A 118 16.11 -6.97 -12.34
C VAL A 118 17.15 -6.82 -13.45
N MET A 119 16.77 -6.18 -14.56
CA MET A 119 17.67 -5.98 -15.71
C MET A 119 18.88 -5.10 -15.38
N ASP A 120 18.70 -4.20 -14.42
CA ASP A 120 19.69 -3.19 -14.06
C ASP A 120 20.23 -3.41 -12.63
N ALA A 121 20.30 -4.65 -12.12
CA ALA A 121 20.65 -4.94 -10.72
C ALA A 121 22.17 -5.16 -10.45
N PRO A 122 22.95 -4.14 -10.02
CA PRO A 122 24.17 -4.40 -9.27
C PRO A 122 23.84 -4.97 -7.87
N PRO A 123 24.77 -5.67 -7.21
CA PRO A 123 24.55 -6.40 -5.95
C PRO A 123 23.95 -5.55 -4.81
N GLY A 124 24.13 -4.23 -4.81
CA GLY A 124 23.56 -3.31 -3.81
C GLY A 124 22.04 -3.09 -3.88
N ARG A 125 21.35 -3.56 -4.93
CA ARG A 125 19.90 -3.29 -5.13
C ARG A 125 18.97 -4.41 -4.69
N ARG A 126 19.50 -5.50 -4.15
CA ARG A 126 18.72 -6.63 -3.62
C ARG A 126 17.63 -6.22 -2.61
N PRO A 127 17.87 -5.27 -1.68
CA PRO A 127 16.82 -4.83 -0.76
C PRO A 127 15.64 -4.13 -1.46
N LEU A 128 15.89 -3.38 -2.54
CA LEU A 128 14.86 -2.71 -3.31
C LEU A 128 13.99 -3.72 -4.07
N LEU A 129 14.61 -4.73 -4.70
CA LEU A 129 13.94 -5.83 -5.37
C LEU A 129 13.04 -6.64 -4.43
N ILE A 130 13.54 -6.94 -3.22
CA ILE A 130 12.75 -7.62 -2.19
C ILE A 130 11.52 -6.78 -1.84
N GLN A 131 11.69 -5.47 -1.67
CA GLN A 131 10.58 -4.59 -1.32
C GLN A 131 9.50 -4.54 -2.40
N LEU A 132 9.90 -4.43 -3.67
CA LEU A 132 8.96 -4.45 -4.79
C LEU A 132 8.23 -5.79 -4.90
N HIS A 133 8.94 -6.89 -4.70
CA HIS A 133 8.34 -8.22 -4.69
C HIS A 133 7.32 -8.39 -3.55
N LEU A 134 7.64 -7.92 -2.35
CA LEU A 134 6.72 -7.96 -1.21
C LEU A 134 5.46 -7.14 -1.47
N LEU A 135 5.61 -5.91 -1.96
CA LEU A 135 4.47 -5.04 -2.31
C LEU A 135 3.58 -5.66 -3.38
N ARG A 136 4.19 -6.25 -4.41
CA ARG A 136 3.46 -6.96 -5.47
C ARG A 136 2.64 -8.13 -4.93
N THR A 137 3.22 -8.94 -4.06
CA THR A 137 2.52 -10.10 -3.45
C THR A 137 1.36 -9.61 -2.59
N GLN A 138 1.58 -8.62 -1.73
CA GLN A 138 0.52 -8.01 -0.92
C GLN A 138 -0.61 -7.41 -1.78
N LEU A 139 -0.27 -6.79 -2.90
CA LEU A 139 -1.25 -6.21 -3.82
C LEU A 139 -2.11 -7.29 -4.48
N ARG A 140 -1.52 -8.43 -4.85
CA ARG A 140 -2.27 -9.58 -5.39
C ARG A 140 -3.25 -10.14 -4.36
N ASP A 141 -2.83 -10.26 -3.11
CA ASP A 141 -3.70 -10.68 -2.01
C ASP A 141 -4.83 -9.65 -1.77
N ALA A 142 -4.56 -8.37 -2.03
CA ALA A 142 -5.53 -7.30 -1.91
C ALA A 142 -6.64 -7.34 -2.95
N ALA A 143 -6.45 -7.96 -4.12
CA ALA A 143 -7.52 -8.12 -5.13
C ALA A 143 -8.77 -8.77 -4.53
N TYR A 144 -8.57 -9.81 -3.71
CA TYR A 144 -9.63 -10.57 -3.07
C TYR A 144 -10.31 -9.84 -1.91
N THR A 145 -9.62 -8.86 -1.31
CA THR A 145 -10.07 -8.16 -0.10
C THR A 145 -10.60 -6.75 -0.40
N LEU A 146 -10.12 -6.10 -1.48
CA LEU A 146 -10.55 -4.79 -1.96
C LEU A 146 -11.66 -4.88 -3.01
N GLY A 147 -11.70 -5.96 -3.82
CA GLY A 147 -12.72 -6.18 -4.85
C GLY A 147 -14.00 -6.86 -4.35
N GLY A 148 -14.02 -7.31 -3.09
CA GLY A 148 -15.18 -7.88 -2.43
C GLY A 148 -16.04 -6.82 -1.76
N GLU A 149 -16.64 -5.89 -2.51
CA GLU A 149 -17.75 -5.10 -1.99
C GLU A 149 -18.97 -6.02 -1.78
N ARG A 150 -19.02 -6.67 -0.62
CA ARG A 150 -20.23 -6.59 0.21
C ARG A 150 -19.86 -5.78 1.43
N LEU A 151 -19.96 -4.45 1.31
CA LEU A 151 -20.14 -3.63 2.50
C LEU A 151 -21.32 -4.21 3.29
N PRO A 152 -21.22 -4.35 4.62
CA PRO A 152 -22.42 -4.58 5.41
C PRO A 152 -23.39 -3.42 5.15
N PRO A 153 -24.70 -3.69 5.00
CA PRO A 153 -25.69 -2.62 4.85
C PRO A 153 -25.60 -1.68 6.05
N ALA A 154 -25.81 -0.39 5.76
CA ALA A 154 -25.92 0.68 6.74
C ALA A 154 -27.01 0.38 7.79
#